data_AF-Q4N3D8-F1
#
_entry.id   AF-Q4N3D8-F1
#
_cell.length_a   1.000
_cell.length_b   1.000
_cell.length_c   1.000
_cell.angle_alpha   90.00
_cell.angle_beta   90.00
_cell.angle_gamma   90.00
#
_symmetry.space_group_name_H-M   'P 1'
#
loop_
_entity.id
_entity.type
_entity.pdbx_description
1 polymer ?
#
loop_
_entity_poly.entity_id
_entity_poly.type
_entity_poly.pdbx_seq_one_letter_code
_entity_poly.pdbx_strand_id
1 'polypeptide(L)'
;MFLFYIHVYYLVFSSRALSITYRRFSTSFINSPRNFTYNFNNSHINTFSQPFNNRIEQDLIKSSQFSNGRIPLYYAVKLVLPEGEKVIESGEDEYILESAENQGVELPYSCRGGSCSTCAATLVSGEIDNSEQSYLDDEQVKKGYCLLCTSYAKSDCTIETHKEEKLHKEEETNLKQ
;
A
#
# COMPACT_ATOMS: atom_id res chain seq x y z
N MET A 1 27.76 -49.78 22.59
CA MET A 1 27.44 -49.55 21.16
C MET A 1 27.05 -48.08 20.99
N PHE A 2 28.02 -47.22 21.32
CA PHE A 2 28.02 -45.77 21.29
C PHE A 2 29.37 -45.44 20.63
N LEU A 3 29.43 -44.34 19.86
CA LEU A 3 30.64 -43.77 19.21
C LEU A 3 31.06 -44.39 17.88
N PHE A 4 30.45 -44.02 16.74
CA PHE A 4 31.16 -44.05 15.44
C PHE A 4 30.58 -43.15 14.31
N TYR A 5 29.71 -42.17 14.61
CA TYR A 5 29.18 -41.25 13.57
C TYR A 5 29.35 -39.76 13.91
N ILE A 6 30.47 -39.44 14.57
CA ILE A 6 30.96 -38.07 14.78
C ILE A 6 32.41 -38.05 14.27
N HIS A 7 32.62 -37.97 12.96
CA HIS A 7 33.89 -37.51 12.36
C HIS A 7 33.84 -37.29 10.83
N VAL A 8 32.74 -36.71 10.31
CA VAL A 8 32.74 -36.08 8.97
C VAL A 8 32.22 -34.65 9.04
N TYR A 9 32.54 -33.97 10.14
CA TYR A 9 32.69 -32.52 10.19
C TYR A 9 34.20 -32.30 10.16
N TYR A 10 34.77 -31.76 9.08
CA TYR A 10 36.00 -30.92 9.08
C TYR A 10 36.62 -30.65 7.69
N LEU A 11 35.89 -30.75 6.57
CA LEU A 11 36.46 -30.36 5.26
C LEU A 11 35.50 -29.67 4.28
N VAL A 12 34.62 -28.78 4.76
CA VAL A 12 33.95 -27.79 3.89
C VAL A 12 33.79 -26.47 4.65
N PHE A 13 34.91 -25.77 4.85
CA PHE A 13 34.91 -24.35 5.16
C PHE A 13 36.02 -23.67 4.37
N SER A 14 35.70 -22.52 3.78
CA SER A 14 36.59 -21.59 3.07
C SER A 14 36.85 -21.86 1.58
N SER A 15 36.08 -21.19 0.71
CA SER A 15 36.61 -20.21 -0.26
C SER A 15 35.59 -19.79 -1.32
N ARG A 16 35.51 -18.47 -1.55
CA ARG A 16 35.09 -17.76 -2.78
C ARG A 16 33.59 -17.76 -3.11
N ALA A 17 32.89 -16.65 -2.88
CA ALA A 17 32.88 -15.42 -3.68
C ALA A 17 31.86 -15.44 -4.82
N LEU A 18 30.81 -14.61 -4.63
CA LEU A 18 30.13 -13.74 -5.59
C LEU A 18 30.34 -14.00 -7.10
N SER A 19 29.25 -14.32 -7.80
CA SER A 19 28.95 -13.75 -9.14
C SER A 19 27.57 -14.20 -9.64
N ILE A 20 26.52 -13.44 -9.33
CA ILE A 20 25.30 -13.42 -10.17
C ILE A 20 25.58 -12.43 -11.29
N THR A 21 25.65 -12.94 -12.51
CA THR A 21 25.92 -12.21 -13.73
C THR A 21 24.72 -11.35 -14.12
N TYR A 22 24.74 -10.07 -13.73
CA TYR A 22 23.87 -9.05 -14.29
C TYR A 22 24.41 -8.65 -15.68
N ARG A 23 23.73 -9.07 -16.76
CA ARG A 23 24.04 -8.61 -18.12
C ARG A 23 23.38 -7.24 -18.36
N ARG A 24 24.24 -6.22 -18.34
CA ARG A 24 24.46 -5.26 -19.45
C ARG A 24 23.29 -4.35 -19.85
N PHE A 25 23.22 -3.18 -19.20
CA PHE A 25 22.95 -1.93 -19.94
C PHE A 25 24.02 -0.91 -19.57
N SER A 26 24.81 -0.54 -20.56
CA SER A 26 26.01 0.30 -20.44
C SER A 26 25.68 1.72 -20.87
N THR A 27 26.20 2.65 -20.06
CA THR A 27 26.63 4.03 -20.39
C THR A 27 25.51 5.02 -20.76
N SER A 28 25.34 6.13 -20.05
CA SER A 28 26.41 7.06 -19.64
C SER A 28 26.01 7.92 -18.45
N PHE A 29 26.98 8.07 -17.54
CA PHE A 29 27.11 9.16 -16.58
C PHE A 29 26.87 10.53 -17.24
N ILE A 30 26.09 11.40 -16.59
CA ILE A 30 26.56 12.75 -16.25
C ILE A 30 26.14 13.05 -14.80
N ASN A 31 27.14 13.40 -14.02
CA ASN A 31 27.09 13.86 -12.64
C ASN A 31 26.18 15.09 -12.46
N SER A 32 25.56 15.19 -11.29
CA SER A 32 25.88 16.23 -10.28
C SER A 32 24.60 16.80 -9.63
N PRO A 33 24.58 16.98 -8.30
CA PRO A 33 23.39 17.22 -7.53
C PRO A 33 23.09 18.72 -7.47
N ARG A 34 21.81 19.09 -7.53
CA ARG A 34 21.38 20.36 -6.96
C ARG A 34 20.09 20.17 -6.20
N ASN A 35 20.23 20.25 -4.87
CA ASN A 35 19.21 20.72 -3.94
C ASN A 35 18.33 21.76 -4.64
N PHE A 36 17.05 21.46 -4.80
CA PHE A 36 16.06 22.47 -5.11
C PHE A 36 15.15 22.60 -3.90
N THR A 37 15.58 23.47 -2.99
CA THR A 37 14.75 23.98 -1.90
C THR A 37 13.54 24.65 -2.52
N TYR A 38 12.35 24.19 -2.13
CA TYR A 38 11.08 24.80 -2.47
C TYR A 38 11.07 26.26 -1.99
N ASN A 39 10.72 27.20 -2.87
CA ASN A 39 10.40 28.56 -2.44
C ASN A 39 9.14 29.03 -3.17
N PHE A 40 8.07 29.11 -2.40
CA PHE A 40 6.80 29.70 -2.78
C PHE A 40 6.93 31.20 -2.54
N ASN A 41 6.89 32.03 -3.59
CA ASN A 41 6.51 33.43 -3.44
C ASN A 41 6.00 34.04 -4.75
N ASN A 42 4.90 34.74 -4.59
CA ASN A 42 4.00 35.28 -5.60
C ASN A 42 4.59 36.46 -6.40
N SER A 43 3.87 36.79 -7.48
CA SER A 43 3.82 38.09 -8.18
C SER A 43 5.05 38.54 -8.96
N HIS A 44 5.04 38.32 -10.28
CA HIS A 44 5.12 39.36 -11.31
C HIS A 44 5.20 38.72 -12.71
N ILE A 45 4.15 38.90 -13.50
CA ILE A 45 4.12 38.65 -14.93
C ILE A 45 5.00 39.71 -15.60
N ASN A 46 6.06 39.28 -16.29
CA ASN A 46 6.73 40.10 -17.29
C ASN A 46 7.12 39.26 -18.50
N THR A 47 6.36 39.51 -19.55
CA THR A 47 6.57 39.31 -20.98
C THR A 47 8.04 39.13 -21.40
N PHE A 48 8.36 37.98 -22.00
CA PHE A 48 9.47 37.90 -22.95
C PHE A 48 9.09 36.95 -24.09
N SER A 49 9.01 37.52 -25.29
CA SER A 49 8.64 36.90 -26.55
C SER A 49 9.80 36.12 -27.15
N GLN A 50 9.57 34.84 -27.48
CA GLN A 50 10.27 34.18 -28.59
C GLN A 50 9.32 33.27 -29.38
N PRO A 51 9.35 33.32 -30.73
CA PRO A 51 8.52 32.48 -31.58
C PRO A 51 9.26 31.18 -31.87
N PHE A 52 8.88 30.09 -31.21
CA PHE A 52 9.27 28.74 -31.64
C PHE A 52 8.03 27.90 -31.88
N ASN A 53 7.57 27.95 -33.14
CA ASN A 53 6.72 26.91 -33.70
C ASN A 53 7.52 25.61 -33.73
N ASN A 54 7.17 24.63 -32.90
CA ASN A 54 7.44 23.20 -33.13
C ASN A 54 6.47 22.34 -32.32
N ARG A 55 5.33 22.04 -32.98
CA ARG A 55 4.45 20.85 -32.93
C ARG A 55 4.86 19.65 -32.02
N ILE A 56 5.04 19.85 -30.72
CA ILE A 56 5.01 18.80 -29.68
C ILE A 56 4.15 19.22 -28.46
N GLU A 57 3.82 20.50 -28.30
CA GLU A 57 3.00 20.96 -27.16
C GLU A 57 1.48 20.78 -27.30
N GLN A 58 0.97 20.34 -28.46
CA GLN A 58 -0.49 20.33 -28.69
C GLN A 58 -1.21 19.01 -28.38
N ASP A 59 -0.48 17.94 -28.05
CA ASP A 59 -1.10 16.63 -27.74
C ASP A 59 -1.21 16.35 -26.23
N LEU A 60 -0.55 17.14 -25.37
CA LEU A 60 -0.73 17.06 -23.91
C LEU A 60 -1.78 18.06 -23.37
N ILE A 61 -2.24 18.99 -24.20
CA ILE A 61 -3.17 20.07 -23.80
C ILE A 61 -4.60 19.85 -24.37
N LYS A 62 -4.86 18.70 -25.03
CA LYS A 62 -6.14 18.41 -25.70
C LYS A 62 -7.10 17.45 -24.98
N SER A 63 -6.83 17.04 -23.75
CA SER A 63 -7.84 16.39 -22.90
C SER A 63 -8.21 17.31 -21.73
N SER A 64 -8.94 18.36 -22.07
CA SER A 64 -9.59 19.32 -21.20
C SER A 64 -10.71 18.69 -20.35
N GLN A 65 -10.35 17.75 -19.47
CA GLN A 65 -11.18 17.26 -18.35
C GLN A 65 -10.36 17.12 -17.06
N PHE A 66 -9.33 17.97 -16.90
CA PHE A 66 -8.46 17.96 -15.72
C PHE A 66 -9.19 18.65 -14.55
N SER A 67 -10.00 17.87 -13.85
CA SER A 67 -10.56 18.20 -12.55
C SER A 67 -9.44 18.65 -11.61
N ASN A 68 -9.58 19.86 -11.06
CA ASN A 68 -8.86 20.39 -9.89
C ASN A 68 -7.58 19.63 -9.50
N GLY A 69 -6.43 20.02 -10.06
CA GLY A 69 -5.15 19.31 -9.96
C GLY A 69 -4.71 18.93 -8.53
N ARG A 70 -5.17 17.80 -8.04
CA ARG A 70 -4.59 17.06 -6.92
C ARG A 70 -3.63 16.03 -7.49
N ILE A 71 -2.44 15.95 -6.89
CA ILE A 71 -1.51 14.84 -7.12
C ILE A 71 -2.11 13.65 -6.35
N PRO A 72 -2.36 12.49 -6.99
CA PRO A 72 -2.95 11.34 -6.29
C PRO A 72 -2.04 10.90 -5.15
N LEU A 73 -2.60 10.84 -3.95
CA LEU A 73 -1.89 10.33 -2.78
C LEU A 73 -2.02 8.81 -2.74
N TYR A 74 -0.89 8.14 -2.53
CA TYR A 74 -0.79 6.70 -2.34
C TYR A 74 -0.24 6.42 -0.95
N TYR A 75 -0.80 5.41 -0.30
CA TYR A 75 -0.41 4.95 1.03
C TYR A 75 0.08 3.51 0.98
N ALA A 76 1.10 3.20 1.76
CA ALA A 76 1.58 1.85 1.94
C ALA A 76 0.71 1.13 2.99
N VAL A 77 -0.07 0.16 2.56
CA VAL A 77 -0.93 -0.66 3.43
C VAL A 77 -0.30 -2.03 3.62
N LYS A 78 0.11 -2.33 4.85
CA LYS A 78 0.63 -3.65 5.23
C LYS A 78 -0.53 -4.54 5.67
N LEU A 79 -0.82 -5.57 4.89
CA LEU A 79 -1.81 -6.61 5.18
C LEU A 79 -1.12 -7.79 5.89
N VAL A 80 -1.56 -8.09 7.10
CA VAL A 80 -1.17 -9.30 7.83
C VAL A 80 -2.22 -10.37 7.54
N LEU A 81 -1.83 -11.36 6.73
CA LEU A 81 -2.63 -12.54 6.38
C LEU A 81 -2.24 -13.71 7.29
N PRO A 82 -3.10 -14.73 7.43
CA PRO A 82 -2.75 -15.96 8.14
C PRO A 82 -1.54 -16.69 7.52
N GLU A 83 -1.32 -16.51 6.21
CA GLU A 83 -0.24 -17.16 5.46
C GLU A 83 1.07 -16.35 5.45
N GLY A 84 1.04 -15.09 5.89
CA GLY A 84 2.18 -14.20 5.88
C GLY A 84 1.79 -12.72 5.78
N GLU A 85 2.78 -11.85 5.60
CA GLU A 85 2.56 -10.42 5.45
C GLU A 85 2.76 -9.99 4.00
N LYS A 86 1.90 -9.10 3.51
CA LYS A 86 2.03 -8.46 2.20
C LYS A 86 1.88 -6.96 2.34
N VAL A 87 2.60 -6.20 1.53
CA VAL A 87 2.47 -4.74 1.47
C VAL A 87 1.89 -4.41 0.11
N ILE A 88 0.86 -3.58 0.11
CA ILE A 88 0.20 -3.09 -1.09
C ILE A 88 0.20 -1.56 -1.10
N GLU A 89 0.17 -0.97 -2.29
CA GLU A 89 -0.06 0.47 -2.47
C GLU A 89 -1.56 0.71 -2.66
N SER A 90 -2.15 1.64 -1.89
CA SER A 90 -3.57 2.00 -1.99
C SER A 90 -3.72 3.49 -2.21
N GLY A 91 -4.52 3.87 -3.23
CA GLY A 91 -4.83 5.28 -3.49
C GLY A 91 -5.79 5.86 -2.46
N GLU A 92 -5.75 7.18 -2.25
CA GLU A 92 -6.68 7.88 -1.35
C GLU A 92 -8.16 7.74 -1.77
N ASP A 93 -8.42 7.56 -3.06
CA ASP A 93 -9.74 7.41 -3.67
C ASP A 93 -10.05 5.95 -4.09
N GLU A 94 -9.30 4.96 -3.59
CA GLU A 94 -9.48 3.53 -3.91
C GLU A 94 -9.78 2.72 -2.64
N TYR A 95 -10.67 1.74 -2.74
CA TYR A 95 -10.92 0.82 -1.63
C TYR A 95 -9.72 -0.09 -1.41
N ILE A 96 -9.37 -0.32 -0.14
CA ILE A 96 -8.24 -1.19 0.23
C ILE A 96 -8.40 -2.60 -0.33
N LEU A 97 -9.63 -3.13 -0.37
CA LEU A 97 -9.92 -4.43 -0.99
C LEU A 97 -9.59 -4.44 -2.49
N GLU A 98 -9.92 -3.39 -3.23
CA GLU A 98 -9.67 -3.31 -4.67
C GLU A 98 -8.16 -3.15 -4.94
N SER A 99 -7.47 -2.29 -4.19
CA SER A 99 -6.01 -2.15 -4.25
C SER A 99 -5.31 -3.50 -3.99
N ALA A 100 -5.84 -4.30 -3.06
CA ALA A 100 -5.31 -5.63 -2.72
C ALA A 100 -5.50 -6.62 -3.89
N GLU A 101 -6.71 -6.70 -4.45
CA GLU A 101 -7.02 -7.57 -5.59
C GLU A 101 -6.18 -7.22 -6.82
N ASN A 102 -6.02 -5.93 -7.12
CA ASN A 102 -5.21 -5.41 -8.22
C ASN A 102 -3.73 -5.83 -8.12
N GLN A 103 -3.24 -6.07 -6.90
CA GLN A 103 -1.88 -6.53 -6.62
C GLN A 103 -1.77 -8.05 -6.39
N GLY A 104 -2.85 -8.79 -6.63
CA GLY A 104 -2.86 -10.25 -6.49
C GLY A 104 -2.88 -10.73 -5.03
N VAL A 105 -3.41 -9.90 -4.12
CA VAL A 105 -3.69 -10.29 -2.74
C VAL A 105 -5.16 -10.66 -2.63
N GLU A 106 -5.43 -11.94 -2.43
CA GLU A 106 -6.80 -12.43 -2.23
C GLU A 106 -7.21 -12.22 -0.78
N LEU A 107 -8.30 -11.47 -0.59
CA LEU A 107 -8.92 -11.20 0.71
C LEU A 107 -10.34 -11.77 0.72
N PRO A 108 -10.85 -12.22 1.88
CA PRO A 108 -12.21 -12.71 1.98
C PRO A 108 -13.21 -11.55 1.78
N TYR A 109 -14.16 -11.73 0.86
CA TYR A 109 -15.25 -10.79 0.63
C TYR A 109 -16.54 -11.52 0.23
N SER A 110 -17.69 -10.83 0.35
CA SER A 110 -18.99 -11.35 -0.09
C SER A 110 -19.86 -10.24 -0.68
N CYS A 111 -20.38 -9.34 0.17
CA CYS A 111 -21.33 -8.31 -0.22
C CYS A 111 -20.71 -7.12 -0.98
N ARG A 112 -19.43 -6.81 -0.74
CA ARG A 112 -18.72 -5.63 -1.28
C ARG A 112 -19.49 -4.30 -1.12
N GLY A 113 -20.23 -4.17 -0.04
CA GLY A 113 -21.07 -2.98 0.21
C GLY A 113 -21.17 -2.63 1.70
N GLY A 114 -20.20 -3.04 2.52
CA GLY A 114 -20.13 -2.64 3.92
C GLY A 114 -21.22 -3.21 4.83
N SER A 115 -22.01 -4.17 4.36
CA SER A 115 -23.19 -4.72 5.05
C SER A 115 -23.01 -6.15 5.58
N CYS A 116 -21.81 -6.72 5.45
CA CYS A 116 -21.47 -8.07 5.88
C CYS A 116 -20.10 -8.09 6.57
N SER A 117 -19.83 -9.13 7.38
CA SER A 117 -18.60 -9.28 8.16
C SER A 117 -17.47 -10.07 7.49
N THR A 118 -17.68 -10.61 6.27
CA THR A 118 -16.67 -11.45 5.60
C THR A 118 -15.33 -10.75 5.38
N CYS A 119 -15.36 -9.45 5.09
CA CYS A 119 -14.15 -8.63 4.90
C CYS A 119 -13.67 -7.93 6.19
N ALA A 120 -14.10 -8.43 7.35
CA ALA A 120 -13.72 -7.85 8.63
C ALA A 120 -12.22 -8.00 8.90
N ALA A 121 -11.63 -6.88 9.31
CA ALA A 121 -10.23 -6.75 9.65
C ALA A 121 -10.08 -5.92 10.93
N THR A 122 -8.87 -5.89 11.47
CA THR A 122 -8.52 -5.04 12.60
C THR A 122 -7.36 -4.13 12.23
N LEU A 123 -7.52 -2.83 12.43
CA LEU A 123 -6.47 -1.84 12.27
C LEU A 123 -5.47 -1.97 13.43
N VAL A 124 -4.22 -2.28 13.11
CA VAL A 124 -3.12 -2.37 14.09
C VAL A 124 -2.47 -1.01 14.30
N SER A 125 -2.24 -0.28 13.21
CA SER A 125 -1.60 1.03 13.23
C SER A 125 -1.98 1.85 12.01
N GLY A 126 -1.93 3.18 12.14
CA GLY A 126 -2.27 4.13 11.09
C GLY A 126 -3.72 4.60 11.18
N GLU A 127 -4.24 5.12 10.07
CA GLU A 127 -5.57 5.70 9.96
C GLU A 127 -6.23 5.25 8.65
N ILE A 128 -7.50 4.88 8.76
CA ILE A 128 -8.36 4.49 7.64
C ILE A 128 -9.68 5.23 7.75
N ASP A 129 -10.31 5.51 6.62
CA ASP A 129 -11.73 5.82 6.59
C ASP A 129 -12.54 4.53 6.55
N ASN A 130 -13.55 4.44 7.40
CA ASN A 130 -14.50 3.33 7.41
C ASN A 130 -15.92 3.88 7.59
N SER A 131 -16.20 5.11 7.14
CA SER A 131 -17.50 5.77 7.34
C SER A 131 -18.64 5.16 6.50
N GLU A 132 -18.32 4.43 5.44
CA GLU A 132 -19.31 3.85 4.51
C GLU A 132 -19.87 2.50 4.96
N GLN A 133 -19.27 1.90 5.99
CA GLN A 133 -19.72 0.64 6.56
C GLN A 133 -21.08 0.80 7.28
N SER A 134 -21.89 -0.26 7.32
CA SER A 134 -23.19 -0.26 8.01
C SER A 134 -23.42 -1.47 8.92
N TYR A 135 -22.38 -2.28 9.17
CA TYR A 135 -22.50 -3.55 9.90
C TYR A 135 -21.93 -3.48 11.32
N LEU A 136 -20.82 -2.77 11.51
CA LEU A 136 -20.12 -2.65 12.78
C LEU A 136 -20.76 -1.56 13.66
N ASP A 137 -20.91 -1.87 14.94
CA ASP A 137 -21.31 -0.92 15.97
C ASP A 137 -20.15 0.00 16.38
N ASP A 138 -20.47 1.15 16.96
CA ASP A 138 -19.49 2.16 17.40
C ASP A 138 -18.42 1.58 18.35
N GLU A 139 -18.79 0.63 19.21
CA GLU A 139 -17.83 -0.02 20.11
C GLU A 139 -16.83 -0.89 19.36
N GLN A 140 -17.28 -1.61 18.33
CA GLN A 140 -16.42 -2.44 17.50
C GLN A 140 -15.46 -1.56 16.68
N VAL A 141 -15.97 -0.45 16.10
CA VAL A 141 -15.12 0.52 15.40
C VAL A 141 -14.08 1.13 16.34
N LYS A 142 -14.45 1.47 17.58
CA LYS A 142 -13.51 1.97 18.61
C LYS A 142 -12.44 0.97 19.01
N LYS A 143 -12.74 -0.33 18.95
CA LYS A 143 -11.76 -1.41 19.14
C LYS A 143 -10.82 -1.59 17.95
N GLY A 144 -11.04 -0.85 16.87
CA GLY A 144 -10.22 -0.89 15.65
C GLY A 144 -10.72 -1.87 14.60
N TYR A 145 -11.95 -2.39 14.71
CA TYR A 145 -12.53 -3.20 13.64
C TYR A 145 -12.90 -2.35 12.42
N CYS A 146 -12.65 -2.90 11.23
CA CYS A 146 -12.96 -2.24 9.97
C CYS A 146 -13.38 -3.22 8.88
N LEU A 147 -14.08 -2.73 7.85
CA LEU A 147 -14.52 -3.51 6.70
C LEU A 147 -13.75 -3.06 5.45
N LEU A 148 -12.81 -3.88 4.99
CA LEU A 148 -11.88 -3.49 3.92
C LEU A 148 -12.55 -3.23 2.57
N CYS A 149 -13.76 -3.76 2.35
CA CYS A 149 -14.49 -3.58 1.09
C CYS A 149 -15.07 -2.18 0.89
N THR A 150 -15.17 -1.38 1.95
CA THR A 150 -15.69 0.01 1.93
C THR A 150 -14.80 0.94 2.76
N SER A 151 -13.51 0.58 2.91
CA SER A 151 -12.54 1.38 3.65
C SER A 151 -11.50 1.98 2.72
N TYR A 152 -11.14 3.23 3.00
CA TYR A 152 -10.06 3.96 2.31
C TYR A 152 -8.86 4.13 3.25
N ALA A 153 -7.65 4.08 2.71
CA ALA A 153 -6.45 4.42 3.49
C ALA A 153 -6.33 5.95 3.62
N LYS A 154 -6.07 6.45 4.84
CA LYS A 154 -5.76 7.88 5.09
C LYS A 154 -4.28 8.13 5.40
N SER A 155 -3.54 7.07 5.68
CA SER A 155 -2.11 7.08 6.00
C SER A 155 -1.54 5.67 5.79
N ASP A 156 -0.21 5.56 5.87
CA ASP A 156 0.46 4.26 5.91
C ASP A 156 -0.03 3.47 7.13
N CYS A 157 -0.64 2.31 6.88
CA CYS A 157 -1.33 1.56 7.91
C CYS A 157 -1.00 0.07 7.88
N THR A 158 -1.14 -0.58 9.02
CA THR A 158 -1.02 -2.04 9.16
C THR A 158 -2.36 -2.60 9.60
N ILE A 159 -2.85 -3.58 8.84
CA ILE A 159 -4.17 -4.14 8.98
C ILE A 159 -4.04 -5.66 9.10
N GLU A 160 -4.62 -6.22 10.16
CA GLU A 160 -4.79 -7.66 10.31
C GLU A 160 -6.08 -8.12 9.66
N THR A 161 -5.95 -9.02 8.69
CA THR A 161 -7.07 -9.54 7.89
C THR A 161 -7.67 -10.79 8.55
N HIS A 162 -8.79 -11.30 8.01
CA HIS A 162 -9.45 -12.54 8.46
C HIS A 162 -9.91 -12.50 9.93
N LYS A 163 -10.51 -11.38 10.37
CA LYS A 163 -10.95 -11.19 11.76
C LYS A 163 -12.44 -11.38 11.98
N GLU A 164 -13.16 -11.92 11.00
CA GLU A 164 -14.59 -12.25 11.08
C GLU A 164 -14.92 -13.12 12.31
N GLU A 165 -14.22 -14.24 12.51
CA GLU A 165 -14.49 -15.14 13.65
C GLU A 165 -14.26 -14.44 15.01
N LYS A 166 -13.27 -13.53 15.06
CA LYS A 166 -12.99 -12.76 16.27
C LYS A 166 -14.11 -11.77 16.58
N LEU A 167 -14.67 -11.14 15.54
CA LEU A 167 -15.79 -10.22 15.64
C LEU A 167 -17.03 -10.90 16.23
N HIS A 168 -17.43 -12.06 15.70
CA HIS A 168 -18.62 -12.79 16.18
C HIS A 168 -18.46 -13.28 17.63
N LYS A 169 -17.26 -13.75 18.03
CA LYS A 169 -16.99 -14.16 19.41
C LYS A 169 -17.15 -13.00 20.40
N GLU A 170 -16.80 -11.78 19.99
CA GLU A 170 -16.99 -10.59 20.83
C GLU A 170 -18.47 -10.21 20.95
N GLU A 171 -19.24 -10.29 19.86
CA GLU A 171 -20.70 -10.05 19.89
C GLU A 171 -21.40 -11.02 20.87
N GLU A 172 -21.08 -12.31 20.82
CA GLU A 172 -21.62 -13.31 21.74
C GLU A 172 -21.24 -13.04 23.21
N THR A 173 -20.06 -12.46 23.45
CA THR A 173 -19.60 -12.13 24.80
C THR A 173 -20.36 -10.92 25.34
N ASN A 174 -20.60 -9.92 24.50
CA ASN A 174 -21.37 -8.73 24.84
C ASN A 174 -22.85 -9.04 25.13
N LEU A 175 -23.43 -10.05 24.46
CA LEU A 175 -24.81 -10.50 24.68
C LEU A 175 -25.02 -11.26 26.02
N LYS A 176 -23.94 -11.67 26.70
CA LYS A 176 -24.00 -12.42 27.97
C LYS A 176 -23.72 -11.56 29.21
N GLN A 177 -23.53 -10.25 29.05
CA GLN A 177 -23.37 -9.28 30.14
C GLN A 177 -24.67 -8.53 30.41
#